data_AF-A0A931F7G3-F1
#
_entry.id   AF-A0A931F7G3-F1
#
_cell.length_a   1.000
_cell.length_b   1.000
_cell.length_c   1.000
_cell.angle_alpha   90.00
_cell.angle_beta   90.00
_cell.angle_gamma   90.00
#
_symmetry.space_group_name_H-M   'P 1'
#
loop_
_entity.id
_entity.type
_entity.pdbx_description
1 polymer ?
#
loop_
_entity_poly.entity_id
_entity_poly.type
_entity_poly.pdbx_seq_one_letter_code
_entity_poly.pdbx_strand_id
1 'polypeptide(L)' 'MSLEKKNICPHCHSANWSSNEYCTHCSGELYENSIKNNDRTSVLLTKLPMGL' A
#
# COMPACT_ATOMS: atom_id res chain seq x y z
N MET A 1 15.81 21.05 14.48
CA MET A 1 15.41 19.75 15.03
C MET A 1 14.55 19.06 13.97
N SER A 2 15.05 18.00 13.36
CA SER A 2 14.29 17.25 12.35
C SER A 2 13.24 16.40 13.05
N LEU A 3 11.96 16.60 12.73
CA LEU A 3 10.87 15.82 13.30
C LEU A 3 10.88 14.43 12.67
N GLU A 4 11.52 13.46 13.33
CA GLU A 4 11.54 12.08 12.88
C GLU A 4 10.11 11.52 12.93
N LYS A 5 9.54 11.23 11.76
CA LYS A 5 8.18 10.67 11.67
C LYS A 5 8.23 9.24 12.19
N LYS A 6 7.31 8.90 13.09
CA LYS A 6 7.11 7.53 13.56
C LYS A 6 5.88 6.97 12.88
N ASN A 7 5.98 5.74 12.39
CA ASN A 7 4.85 5.00 11.84
C ASN A 7 4.45 3.90 12.82
N ILE A 8 3.16 3.66 12.97
CA ILE A 8 2.65 2.59 13.82
C ILE A 8 2.43 1.36 12.94
N CYS A 9 2.98 0.21 13.36
CA CYS A 9 2.81 -1.03 12.62
C CYS A 9 1.32 -1.44 12.63
N PRO A 10 0.70 -1.70 11.47
CA PRO A 10 -0.71 -2.12 11.42
C PRO A 10 -0.92 -3.57 11.92
N HIS A 11 0.15 -4.36 12.04
CA HIS A 11 0.06 -5.77 12.45
C HIS A 11 0.14 -5.95 13.97
N CYS A 12 1.08 -5.26 14.63
CA CYS A 12 1.35 -5.43 16.05
C CYS A 12 1.26 -4.13 16.87
N HIS A 13 0.90 -3.01 16.23
CA HIS A 13 0.76 -1.69 16.85
C HIS A 13 2.04 -1.12 17.52
N SER A 14 3.20 -1.71 17.22
CA SER A 14 4.49 -1.18 17.68
C SER A 14 4.87 0.10 16.94
N ALA A 15 5.52 1.03 17.63
CA ALA A 15 6.06 2.23 17.02
C ALA A 15 7.37 1.93 16.28
N ASN A 16 7.45 2.34 15.02
CA ASN A 16 8.61 2.14 14.17
C ASN A 16 9.03 3.48 13.53
N TRP A 17 10.27 3.58 13.08
CA TRP A 17 10.73 4.73 12.32
C TRP A 17 10.09 4.75 10.94
N SER A 18 9.76 5.93 10.41
CA SER A 18 9.21 6.05 9.05
C SER A 18 10.18 5.60 7.94
N SER A 19 11.47 5.49 8.26
CA SER A 19 12.49 4.96 7.34
C SER A 19 12.50 3.43 7.29
N ASN A 20 11.82 2.75 8.22
CA ASN A 20 11.77 1.29 8.24
C ASN A 20 10.70 0.80 7.26
N GLU A 21 11.10 -0.14 6.40
CA GLU A 21 10.19 -0.86 5.50
C GLU A 21 9.41 -1.96 6.23
N TYR A 22 10.01 -2.52 7.29
CA TYR A 22 9.47 -3.64 8.07
C TYR A 22 9.50 -3.33 9.57
N CYS A 23 8.54 -3.91 10.30
CA CYS A 23 8.42 -3.75 11.73
C CYS A 23 9.56 -4.46 12.45
N THR A 24 10.23 -3.77 13.37
CA THR A 24 11.33 -4.36 14.16
C THR A 24 10.85 -5.41 15.17
N HIS A 25 9.55 -5.42 15.50
CA HIS A 25 8.98 -6.33 16.48
C HIS A 25 8.39 -7.60 15.87
N CYS A 26 7.65 -7.46 14.76
CA CYS A 26 6.92 -8.57 14.15
C CYS A 26 7.35 -8.90 12.72
N SER A 27 8.32 -8.16 12.16
CA SER A 27 8.81 -8.28 10.78
C SER A 27 7.74 -8.09 9.70
N GLY A 28 6.55 -7.58 10.05
CA GLY A 28 5.48 -7.24 9.12
C GLY A 28 5.77 -5.93 8.38
N GLU A 29 5.27 -5.80 7.17
CA GLU A 29 5.49 -4.61 6.33
C GLU A 29 4.84 -3.37 6.96
N LEU A 30 5.55 -2.22 6.92
CA LEU A 30 5.09 -0.96 7.51
C LEU A 30 4.45 -0.01 6.49
N TYR A 31 4.55 -0.31 5.20
CA TYR A 31 3.90 0.48 4.17
C TYR A 31 2.48 -0.05 3.95
N GLU A 32 1.47 0.78 4.19
CA GLU A 32 0.21 0.58 3.47
C GLU A 32 0.53 0.90 2.01
N ASN A 33 0.45 -0.13 1.16
CA ASN A 33 0.57 -0.01 -0.29
C ASN A 33 -0.34 1.14 -0.74
N SER A 34 0.24 2.33 -0.92
CA SER A 34 -0.45 3.48 -1.44
C SER A 34 -0.73 3.13 -2.89
N ILE A 35 -1.85 2.45 -3.12
CA ILE A 35 -2.38 2.18 -4.45
C ILE A 35 -2.44 3.56 -5.11
N LYS A 36 -1.43 3.86 -5.92
CA LYS A 36 -1.48 4.94 -6.89
C LYS A 36 -2.51 4.50 -7.90
N ASN A 37 -3.78 4.68 -7.56
CA ASN A 37 -4.90 4.43 -8.45
C ASN A 37 -4.87 5.56 -9.49
N ASN A 38 -3.95 5.43 -10.42
CA ASN A 38 -3.97 6.11 -11.70
C ASN A 38 -3.75 5.08 -12.82
N ASP A 39 -4.25 3.86 -12.63
CA ASP A 39 -4.48 3.01 -13.78
C ASP A 39 -5.88 3.34 -14.32
N ARG A 40 -5.91 4.27 -15.27
CA ARG A 40 -7.09 4.55 -16.09
C ARG A 40 -7.20 3.51 -17.23
N THR A 41 -6.80 2.25 -16.99
CA THR A 41 -6.59 1.24 -18.03
C THR A 41 -7.31 -0.07 -17.73
N SER A 42 -8.61 -0.05 -17.40
CA SER A 42 -9.32 -1.32 -17.28
C SER A 42 -10.84 -1.29 -17.42
N VAL A 43 -11.45 -0.38 -18.20
CA VAL A 43 -12.83 -0.65 -18.69
C VAL A 43 -13.10 -0.03 -20.07
N LEU A 44 -12.63 -0.66 -21.14
CA LEU A 44 -13.37 -0.65 -22.42
C LEU A 44 -13.00 -1.84 -23.31
N LEU A 45 -13.15 -3.06 -22.80
CA LEU A 45 -13.44 -4.19 -23.69
C LEU A 45 -14.89 -4.03 -24.13
N THR A 46 -15.05 -3.40 -25.29
CA THR A 46 -16.29 -3.36 -26.06
C THR A 46 -16.88 -4.77 -26.14
N LYS A 47 -18.05 -4.96 -25.51
CA LYS A 47 -18.90 -6.11 -25.77
C LYS A 47 -19.32 -6.05 -27.25
N LEU A 48 -18.58 -6.74 -28.12
CA LEU A 48 -19.00 -7.05 -29.48
C LEU A 48 -20.15 -8.08 -29.40
N PRO A 49 -21.32 -7.85 -30.00
CA PRO A 49 -22.39 -8.86 -30.04
C PRO A 49 -22.27 -9.67 -31.34
N MET A 50 -21.76 -10.90 -31.29
CA MET A 50 -21.88 -11.85 -32.42
C MET A 50 -21.93 -13.32 -31.96
N GLY A 51 -23.02 -14.01 -32.29
CA GLY A 51 -23.18 -15.48 -32.22
C GLY A 51 -23.90 -15.96 -30.94
N LEU A 52 -24.98 -16.73 -30.98
CA LEU A 52 -25.42 -17.76 -31.94
C LEU A 52 -26.96 -17.76 -32.06
#